data_AF-A0A972PZG3-F1
#
_entry.id   AF-A0A972PZG3-F1
#
_cell.length_a   1.000
_cell.length_b   1.000
_cell.length_c   1.000
_cell.angle_alpha   90.00
_cell.angle_beta   90.00
_cell.angle_gamma   90.00
#
_symmetry.space_group_name_H-M   'P 1'
#
loop_
_entity.id
_entity.type
_entity.pdbx_description
1 polymer ?
#
loop_
_entity_poly.entity_id
_entity_poly.type
_entity_poly.pdbx_seq_one_letter_code
_entity_poly.pdbx_strand_id
1 'polypeptide(L)'
;MSADGISFWDVFFVMLIWVPLAMIWVFVLMDIFRREDMSGWLKAMWVMAIMLIPFLGALFYLIFRPITKADLQLQEAYLAERDYARAADAAERLHKLSQLRDKGDITQEEFERQKAKLLRD
;
A
#
# COMPACT_ATOMS: atom_id res chain seq x y z
N MET A 1 -3.32 -19.22 20.26
CA MET A 1 -3.91 -18.40 19.19
C MET A 1 -5.19 -19.13 18.76
N SER A 2 -6.34 -18.73 19.28
CA SER A 2 -7.61 -19.25 18.78
C SER A 2 -7.83 -18.63 17.40
N ALA A 3 -8.13 -19.46 16.40
CA ALA A 3 -8.61 -19.01 15.11
C ALA A 3 -10.14 -18.94 15.21
N ASP A 4 -10.64 -17.90 15.87
CA ASP A 4 -12.05 -17.56 15.87
C ASP A 4 -12.38 -17.08 14.45
N GLY A 5 -12.92 -17.99 13.63
CA GLY A 5 -13.45 -17.66 12.31
C GLY A 5 -14.65 -16.71 12.43
N ILE A 6 -14.96 -16.01 11.34
CA ILE A 6 -16.10 -15.07 11.27
C ILE A 6 -17.37 -15.79 11.74
N SER A 7 -17.93 -15.34 12.86
CA SER A 7 -19.13 -15.94 13.45
C SER A 7 -20.40 -15.37 12.83
N PHE A 8 -21.51 -16.08 13.00
CA PHE A 8 -22.84 -15.59 12.59
C PHE A 8 -23.14 -14.21 13.19
N TRP A 9 -22.78 -14.00 14.46
CA TRP A 9 -23.03 -12.73 15.15
C TRP A 9 -22.21 -11.59 14.56
N ASP A 10 -20.97 -11.85 14.14
CA ASP A 10 -20.14 -10.84 13.47
C ASP A 10 -20.80 -10.39 12.16
N VAL A 11 -21.26 -11.33 11.34
CA VAL A 11 -21.97 -11.01 10.10
C VAL A 11 -23.28 -10.27 10.39
N PHE A 12 -24.04 -10.71 11.40
CA PHE A 12 -25.31 -10.09 11.77
C PHE A 12 -25.14 -8.63 12.18
N PHE A 13 -24.18 -8.31 13.05
CA PHE A 13 -23.92 -6.92 13.48
C PHE A 13 -23.34 -6.06 12.36
N VAL A 14 -22.48 -6.63 11.51
CA VAL A 14 -21.98 -5.94 10.31
C VAL A 14 -23.16 -5.60 9.38
N MET A 15 -24.04 -6.55 9.09
CA MET A 15 -25.23 -6.32 8.26
C MET A 15 -26.19 -5.31 8.90
N LEU A 16 -26.36 -5.32 10.22
CA LEU A 16 -27.21 -4.36 10.92
C LEU A 16 -26.81 -2.90 10.67
N ILE A 17 -25.52 -2.64 10.44
CA ILE A 17 -25.00 -1.30 10.12
C ILE A 17 -25.00 -1.08 8.60
N TRP A 18 -24.49 -2.03 7.83
CA TRP A 18 -24.27 -1.84 6.39
C TRP A 18 -25.55 -1.87 5.55
N VAL A 19 -26.56 -2.67 5.93
CA VAL A 19 -27.82 -2.74 5.19
C VAL A 19 -28.60 -1.41 5.23
N PRO A 20 -28.92 -0.82 6.39
CA PRO A 20 -29.62 0.46 6.41
C PRO A 20 -28.79 1.58 5.78
N LEU A 21 -27.47 1.55 5.93
CA LEU A 21 -26.58 2.50 5.25
C LEU A 21 -26.70 2.38 3.72
N ALA A 22 -26.57 1.17 3.17
CA ALA A 22 -26.72 0.93 1.74
C ALA A 22 -28.12 1.32 1.23
N MET A 23 -29.17 1.07 2.01
CA MET A 23 -30.53 1.50 1.69
C MET A 23 -30.62 3.03 1.57
N ILE A 24 -30.07 3.78 2.54
CA ILE A 24 -30.05 5.25 2.50
C ILE A 24 -29.34 5.73 1.22
N TRP A 25 -28.19 5.14 0.88
CA TRP A 25 -27.47 5.49 -0.34
C TRP A 25 -28.32 5.27 -1.60
N VAL A 26 -28.94 4.10 -1.74
CA VAL A 26 -29.80 3.79 -2.88
C VAL A 26 -31.02 4.71 -2.92
N PHE A 27 -31.64 5.01 -1.78
CA PHE A 27 -32.76 5.95 -1.69
C PHE A 27 -32.38 7.36 -2.15
N VAL A 28 -31.24 7.88 -1.70
CA VAL A 28 -30.76 9.21 -2.10
C VAL A 28 -30.45 9.25 -3.59
N LEU A 29 -29.80 8.21 -4.14
CA LEU A 29 -29.55 8.13 -5.57
C LEU A 29 -30.86 8.09 -6.36
N MET A 30 -31.84 7.27 -5.95
CA MET A 30 -33.15 7.24 -6.57
C MET A 30 -33.88 8.59 -6.47
N ASP A 31 -33.78 9.30 -5.35
CA ASP A 31 -34.36 10.65 -5.20
C ASP A 31 -33.77 11.63 -6.23
N ILE A 32 -32.45 11.63 -6.39
CA ILE A 32 -31.75 12.47 -7.39
C ILE A 32 -32.22 12.14 -8.82
N PHE A 33 -32.37 10.85 -9.15
CA PHE A 33 -32.82 10.46 -10.48
C PHE A 33 -34.28 10.81 -10.72
N ARG A 34 -35.15 10.66 -9.71
CA ARG A 34 -36.60 10.97 -9.77
C ARG A 34 -36.91 12.46 -9.87
N ARG A 35 -36.00 13.33 -9.44
CA ARG A 35 -36.15 14.80 -9.57
C ARG A 35 -36.04 15.23 -11.03
N GLU A 36 -37.17 15.54 -11.65
CA GLU A 36 -37.23 16.03 -13.05
C GLU A 36 -36.86 17.51 -13.19
N ASP A 37 -36.85 18.25 -12.07
CA ASP A 37 -36.51 19.67 -11.97
C ASP A 37 -35.00 19.96 -12.05
N MET A 38 -34.15 18.92 -11.99
CA MET A 38 -32.69 19.05 -12.03
C MET A 38 -32.09 18.68 -13.39
N SER A 39 -31.19 19.52 -13.89
CA SER A 39 -30.39 19.19 -15.08
C SER A 39 -29.52 17.95 -14.84
N GLY A 40 -29.27 17.17 -15.90
CA GLY A 40 -28.45 15.95 -15.80
C GLY A 40 -27.04 16.18 -15.25
N TRP A 41 -26.45 17.34 -15.54
CA TRP A 41 -25.16 17.75 -14.98
C TRP A 41 -25.22 17.94 -13.46
N LEU A 42 -26.27 18.60 -12.96
CA LEU A 42 -26.46 18.80 -11.53
C LEU A 42 -26.64 17.47 -10.80
N LYS A 43 -27.38 16.53 -11.40
CA LYS A 43 -27.51 15.15 -10.89
C LYS A 43 -26.15 14.46 -10.80
N ALA A 44 -25.33 14.54 -11.86
CA ALA A 44 -24.00 13.94 -11.87
C ALA A 44 -23.09 14.51 -10.78
N MET A 45 -23.12 15.83 -10.56
CA MET A 45 -22.39 16.50 -9.49
C MET A 45 -22.80 15.99 -8.11
N TRP A 46 -24.12 15.85 -7.85
CA TRP A 46 -24.62 15.33 -6.57
C TRP A 46 -24.22 13.88 -6.32
N VAL A 47 -24.34 13.02 -7.34
CA VAL A 47 -23.90 11.62 -7.25
C VAL A 47 -22.41 11.55 -6.93
N MET A 48 -21.58 12.35 -7.62
CA MET A 48 -20.15 12.42 -7.35
C MET A 48 -19.86 12.92 -5.93
N ALA A 49 -20.54 13.97 -5.47
CA ALA A 49 -20.35 14.49 -4.12
C ALA A 49 -20.67 13.44 -3.05
N ILE A 50 -21.80 12.74 -3.18
CA ILE A 50 -22.20 11.66 -2.25
C ILE A 50 -21.16 10.54 -2.23
N MET A 51 -20.67 10.13 -3.40
CA MET A 51 -19.62 9.10 -3.52
C MET A 51 -18.29 9.55 -2.91
N LEU A 52 -17.90 10.83 -3.02
CA LEU A 52 -16.60 11.32 -2.56
C LEU A 52 -16.58 11.69 -1.08
N ILE A 53 -17.69 12.17 -0.50
CA ILE A 53 -17.79 12.56 0.91
C ILE A 53 -17.21 11.54 1.91
N PRO A 54 -17.48 10.22 1.84
CA PRO A 54 -16.90 9.27 2.80
C PRO A 54 -15.37 9.19 2.71
N PHE A 55 -14.78 9.51 1.56
CA PHE A 55 -13.33 9.52 1.36
C PHE A 55 -12.69 10.85 1.76
N LEU A 56 -13.43 11.96 1.67
CA LEU A 56 -12.91 13.30 2.01
C LEU A 56 -12.42 13.37 3.46
N GLY A 57 -13.13 12.75 4.40
CA GLY A 57 -12.70 12.71 5.81
C GLY A 57 -11.33 12.01 5.99
N ALA A 58 -11.15 10.86 5.35
CA ALA A 58 -9.88 10.14 5.36
C ALA A 58 -8.77 10.92 4.64
N LEU A 59 -9.08 11.54 3.50
CA LEU A 59 -8.12 12.35 2.75
C LEU A 59 -7.66 13.57 3.56
N PHE A 60 -8.61 14.29 4.18
CA PHE A 60 -8.28 15.40 5.08
C PHE A 60 -7.45 14.92 6.26
N TYR A 61 -7.81 13.80 6.89
CA TYR A 61 -7.00 13.22 7.96
C TYR A 61 -5.57 12.96 7.49
N LEU A 62 -5.37 12.34 6.32
CA LEU A 62 -4.03 12.06 5.80
C LEU A 62 -3.24 13.33 5.49
N ILE A 63 -3.89 14.37 4.94
CA ILE A 63 -3.26 15.65 4.65
C ILE A 63 -2.84 16.38 5.93
N PHE A 64 -3.70 16.35 6.95
CA PHE A 64 -3.45 17.05 8.21
C PHE A 64 -2.71 16.21 9.26
N ARG A 65 -2.50 14.91 9.01
CA ARG A 65 -1.84 14.01 9.96
C ARG A 65 -0.36 14.43 10.09
N PRO A 66 0.08 14.87 11.28
CA PRO A 66 1.48 15.17 11.49
C PRO A 66 2.29 13.87 11.46
N ILE A 67 3.51 13.94 10.92
CA ILE A 67 4.48 12.85 11.01
C ILE A 67 4.77 12.60 12.48
N THR A 68 4.55 11.38 12.94
CA THR A 68 4.83 10.98 14.31
C THR A 68 6.24 10.40 14.42
N LYS A 69 6.80 10.38 15.63
CA LYS A 69 8.08 9.69 15.90
C LYS A 69 8.04 8.20 15.54
N ALA A 70 6.87 7.57 15.67
CA ALA A 70 6.67 6.18 15.26
C ALA A 70 6.78 6.02 13.74
N ASP A 71 6.27 6.97 12.95
CA ASP A 71 6.40 6.93 11.49
C ASP A 71 7.87 7.06 11.06
N LEU A 72 8.64 7.92 11.75
CA LEU A 72 10.08 8.06 11.53
C LEU A 72 10.84 6.78 11.90
N GLN A 73 10.55 6.18 13.07
CA GLN A 73 11.17 4.93 13.50
C GLN A 73 10.88 3.78 12.53
N LEU A 74 9.65 3.70 12.02
CA LEU A 74 9.27 2.70 11.03
C LEU A 74 10.03 2.90 9.71
N GLN A 75 10.18 4.16 9.28
CA GLN A 75 10.97 4.50 8.10
C GLN A 75 12.45 4.14 8.28
N GLU A 76 13.05 4.46 9.43
CA GLU A 76 14.42 4.11 9.76
C GLU A 76 14.63 2.59 9.78
N ALA A 77 13.71 1.84 10.41
CA ALA A 77 13.76 0.38 10.42
C ALA A 77 13.67 -0.21 9.01
N TYR A 78 12.78 0.32 8.17
CA TYR A 78 12.65 -0.10 6.77
C TYR A 78 13.91 0.17 5.94
N LEU A 79 14.54 1.33 6.14
CA LEU A 79 15.80 1.67 5.49
C LEU A 79 16.94 0.76 5.97
N ALA A 80 17.03 0.51 7.28
CA ALA A 80 18.03 -0.39 7.85
C ALA A 80 17.88 -1.80 7.28
N GLU A 81 16.66 -2.35 7.25
CA GLU A 81 16.38 -3.68 6.68
C GLU A 81 16.78 -3.75 5.20
N ARG A 82 16.44 -2.72 4.42
CA ARG A 82 16.82 -2.63 3.01
C ARG A 82 18.33 -2.59 2.80
N ASP A 83 19.05 -1.88 3.67
CA ASP A 83 20.51 -1.77 3.59
C ASP A 83 21.19 -3.07 4.00
N TYR A 84 20.70 -3.76 5.04
CA TYR A 84 21.14 -5.12 5.38
C TYR A 84 20.91 -6.10 4.22
N ALA A 85 19.72 -6.08 3.61
CA ALA A 85 19.41 -6.95 2.46
C ALA A 85 20.34 -6.69 1.27
N ARG A 86 20.64 -5.41 0.97
CA ARG A 86 21.62 -5.05 -0.08
C ARG A 86 23.03 -5.52 0.25
N ALA A 87 23.47 -5.34 1.50
CA ALA A 87 24.79 -5.81 1.93
C ALA A 87 24.93 -7.33 1.85
N ALA A 88 23.87 -8.07 2.23
CA ALA A 88 23.83 -9.53 2.12
C ALA A 88 23.90 -10.01 0.67
N ASP A 89 23.11 -9.42 -0.25
CA ASP A 89 23.17 -9.74 -1.69
C ASP A 89 24.54 -9.41 -2.28
N ALA A 90 25.14 -8.27 -1.92
CA ALA A 90 26.49 -7.91 -2.36
C ALA A 90 27.55 -8.91 -1.87
N ALA A 91 27.47 -9.34 -0.61
CA ALA A 91 28.37 -10.34 -0.04
C ALA A 91 28.24 -11.70 -0.74
N GLU A 92 27.01 -12.14 -1.02
CA GLU A 92 26.75 -13.40 -1.74
C GLU A 92 27.27 -13.35 -3.18
N ARG A 93 27.08 -12.24 -3.89
CA ARG A 93 27.63 -12.02 -5.23
C ARG A 93 29.17 -12.02 -5.21
N LEU A 94 29.80 -11.35 -4.25
CA LEU A 94 31.26 -11.38 -4.10
C LEU A 94 31.78 -12.80 -3.86
N HIS A 95 31.08 -13.59 -3.03
CA HIS A 95 31.45 -14.97 -2.77
C HIS A 95 31.38 -15.81 -4.05
N LYS A 96 30.30 -15.68 -4.83
CA LYS A 96 30.15 -16.36 -6.13
C LYS A 96 31.24 -15.96 -7.13
N LEU A 97 31.60 -14.68 -7.20
CA LEU A 97 32.70 -14.20 -8.03
C LEU A 97 34.04 -14.80 -7.62
N SER A 98 34.32 -14.91 -6.31
CA SER A 98 35.54 -15.57 -5.82
C SER A 98 35.60 -17.03 -6.24
N GLN A 99 34.49 -17.77 -6.10
CA GLN A 99 34.44 -19.18 -6.50
C GLN A 99 34.67 -19.39 -8.00
N LEU A 100 34.11 -18.53 -8.86
CA LEU A 100 34.33 -18.60 -10.30
C LEU A 100 35.81 -18.35 -10.66
N ARG A 101 36.46 -17.40 -9.97
CA ARG A 101 37.88 -17.15 -10.13
C ARG A 101 38.70 -18.36 -9.69
N ASP A 102 38.38 -18.93 -8.53
CA ASP A 102 39.13 -20.07 -7.97
C ASP A 102 38.99 -21.34 -8.83
N LYS A 103 37.88 -21.49 -9.55
CA LYS A 103 37.68 -22.55 -10.56
C LYS A 103 38.40 -22.30 -11.89
N GLY A 104 38.89 -21.08 -12.11
CA GLY A 104 39.50 -20.66 -13.38
C GLY A 104 38.50 -20.30 -14.47
N ASP A 105 37.21 -20.16 -14.14
CA ASP A 105 36.15 -19.78 -15.09
C ASP A 105 36.25 -18.30 -15.49
N ILE A 106 36.89 -17.47 -14.65
CA ILE A 106 37.15 -16.05 -14.90
C ILE A 106 38.59 -15.68 -14.51
N THR A 107 39.15 -14.69 -15.18
CA THR A 107 40.48 -14.16 -14.91
C THR A 107 40.50 -13.19 -13.72
N GLN A 108 41.67 -12.93 -13.14
CA GLN A 108 41.84 -11.97 -12.04
C GLN A 108 41.41 -10.54 -12.45
N GLU A 109 41.67 -10.14 -13.70
CA GLU A 109 41.28 -8.83 -14.22
C GLU A 109 39.75 -8.69 -14.33
N GLU A 110 39.07 -9.75 -14.78
CA GLU A 110 37.60 -9.79 -14.85
C GLU A 110 36.97 -9.77 -13.46
N PHE A 111 37.55 -10.47 -12.48
CA PHE A 111 37.13 -10.44 -11.09
C PHE A 111 37.20 -9.01 -10.50
N GLU A 112 38.36 -8.34 -10.62
CA GLU A 112 38.53 -6.98 -10.09
C GLU A 112 37.59 -5.98 -10.77
N ARG A 113 37.36 -6.12 -12.09
CA ARG A 113 36.40 -5.27 -12.81
C ARG A 113 34.97 -5.45 -12.29
N GLN A 114 34.54 -6.69 -12.03
CA GLN A 114 33.19 -6.98 -11.53
C GLN A 114 33.00 -6.60 -10.06
N LYS A 115 34.03 -6.81 -9.22
CA LYS A 115 34.06 -6.33 -7.83
C LYS A 115 33.98 -4.80 -7.74
N ALA A 116 34.77 -4.08 -8.54
CA ALA A 116 34.73 -2.63 -8.59
C ALA A 116 33.36 -2.09 -9.02
N LYS A 117 32.68 -2.79 -9.93
CA LYS A 117 31.32 -2.45 -10.34
C LYS A 117 30.32 -2.66 -9.20
N LEU A 118 30.39 -3.79 -8.50
CA LEU A 118 29.48 -4.15 -7.41
C LEU A 118 29.61 -3.22 -6.17
N LEU A 119 30.80 -2.67 -5.91
CA LEU A 119 31.04 -1.76 -4.79
C LEU A 119 30.74 -0.28 -5.11
N ARG A 120 30.44 0.04 -6.37
CA ARG A 120 30.15 1.41 -6.82
C ARG A 120 28.65 1.72 -6.89
N ASP A 121 27.83 0.67 -7.00
CA ASP A 121 26.37 0.73 -7.03
C ASP A 121 25.79 0.64 -5.59
#